data_AF-A0A3B8M7J1-F1
#
_entry.id   AF-A0A3B8M7J1-F1
#
_cell.length_a   1.000
_cell.length_b   1.000
_cell.length_c   1.000
_cell.angle_alpha   90.00
_cell.angle_beta   90.00
_cell.angle_gamma   90.00
#
_symmetry.space_group_name_H-M   'P 1'
#
loop_
_entity.id
_entity.type
_entity.pdbx_description
1 polymer ?
#
loop_
_entity_poly.entity_id
_entity_poly.type
_entity_poly.pdbx_seq_one_letter_code
_entity_poly.pdbx_strand_id
1 'polypeptide(L)' 'ERTNGSIVIYDTAGTEVGRWNFERGWPSAWSASDLDAGADDVMIEELTICHEGLFKA' A
#
# COMPACT_ATOMS: atom_id res chain seq x y z
N GLU A 1 15.04 4.85 -2.84
CA GLU A 1 15.11 6.07 -2.02
C GLU A 1 14.08 5.98 -0.90
N ARG A 2 14.27 6.69 0.22
CA ARG A 2 13.28 6.71 1.32
C ARG A 2 12.30 7.85 1.08
N THR A 3 11.01 7.56 1.20
CA THR A 3 9.96 8.56 0.91
C THR A 3 8.87 8.51 1.97
N ASN A 4 8.34 9.67 2.33
CA ASN A 4 7.16 9.76 3.18
C ASN A 4 5.90 9.41 2.39
N GLY A 5 4.86 8.93 3.06
CA GLY A 5 3.58 8.65 2.40
C GLY A 5 2.39 8.71 3.34
N SER A 6 1.20 8.55 2.76
CA SER A 6 -0.07 8.60 3.50
C SER A 6 -0.99 7.45 3.10
N ILE A 7 -1.74 6.95 4.07
CA ILE A 7 -2.88 6.06 3.88
C ILE A 7 -4.12 6.90 4.20
N VAL A 8 -5.01 7.09 3.22
CA VAL A 8 -6.17 7.97 3.34
C VAL A 8 -7.45 7.18 3.08
N ILE A 9 -8.39 7.27 4.01
CA ILE A 9 -9.72 6.67 3.88
C ILE A 9 -10.69 7.76 3.48
N TYR A 10 -11.48 7.47 2.44
CA TYR A 10 -12.55 8.33 1.95
C TYR A 10 -13.91 7.66 2.18
N ASP A 11 -14.95 8.47 2.40
CA ASP A 11 -16.33 8.00 2.36
C ASP A 11 -16.85 7.88 0.92
N THR A 12 -18.11 7.45 0.77
CA THR A 12 -18.76 7.27 -0.53
C THR A 12 -18.98 8.57 -1.30
N ALA A 13 -18.91 9.73 -0.62
CA ALA A 13 -18.98 11.05 -1.24
C ALA A 13 -17.60 11.60 -1.62
N GLY A 14 -16.52 10.85 -1.37
CA GLY A 14 -15.14 11.27 -1.61
C GLY A 14 -14.58 12.20 -0.55
N THR A 15 -15.22 12.30 0.62
CA THR A 15 -14.71 13.10 1.75
C THR A 15 -13.73 12.27 2.55
N GLU A 16 -12.58 12.87 2.90
CA GLU A 16 -11.59 12.22 3.76
C GLU A 16 -12.15 12.04 5.17
N VAL A 17 -12.13 10.80 5.66
CA VAL A 17 -12.65 10.42 6.99
C VAL A 17 -11.58 9.84 7.91
N GLY A 18 -10.37 9.60 7.40
CA GLY A 18 -9.23 9.19 8.20
C GLY A 18 -7.93 9.21 7.41
N ARG A 19 -6.84 9.51 8.10
CA ARG A 19 -5.51 9.55 7.52
C ARG A 19 -4.46 9.03 8.49
N TRP A 20 -3.50 8.31 7.93
CA TRP A 20 -2.24 7.99 8.56
C TRP A 20 -1.10 8.44 7.68
N ASN A 21 -0.05 8.98 8.29
CA ASN A 21 1.18 9.32 7.60
C ASN A 21 2.29 8.40 8.08
N PHE A 22 3.10 7.89 7.15
CA PHE A 22 4.33 7.18 7.48
C PHE A 22 5.54 7.96 6.99
N GLU A 23 6.63 7.83 7.74
CA GLU A 23 7.89 8.52 7.44
C GLU A 23 8.95 7.56 6.93
N ARG A 24 9.71 8.06 5.95
CA ARG A 24 10.92 7.41 5.43
C ARG A 24 10.67 5.96 5.01
N GLY A 25 9.56 5.70 4.33
CA GLY A 25 9.23 4.37 3.82
C GLY A 25 10.13 3.94 2.66
N TRP A 26 10.40 2.64 2.55
CA TRP A 26 11.04 2.01 1.39
C TRP A 26 10.44 0.63 1.11
N PRO A 27 10.38 0.20 -0.16
CA PRO A 27 9.94 -1.15 -0.50
C PRO A 27 10.98 -2.16 0.00
N SER A 28 10.56 -3.11 0.85
CA SER A 28 11.41 -4.15 1.43
C SER A 28 11.20 -5.51 0.78
N ALA A 29 10.04 -5.76 0.17
CA ALA A 29 9.72 -6.97 -0.57
C ALA A 29 8.66 -6.68 -1.63
N TRP A 30 8.72 -7.42 -2.73
CA TRP A 30 7.72 -7.42 -3.79
C TRP A 30 7.47 -8.86 -4.24
N SER A 31 6.22 -9.21 -4.47
CA SER A 31 5.80 -10.46 -5.09
C SER A 31 4.61 -10.20 -6.02
N ALA A 32 4.41 -11.12 -6.95
CA ALA A 32 3.21 -11.19 -7.76
C ALA A 32 2.65 -12.61 -7.68
N SER A 33 1.36 -12.77 -7.93
CA SER A 33 0.74 -14.10 -8.03
C SER A 33 1.44 -14.95 -9.11
N ASP A 34 1.44 -16.27 -8.91
CA ASP A 34 1.96 -17.20 -9.90
C ASP A 34 1.22 -17.09 -11.23
N LEU A 35 1.94 -17.33 -12.32
CA LEU A 35 1.37 -17.34 -13.67
C LEU A 35 0.92 -18.77 -14.00
N ASP A 36 -0.39 -19.01 -14.00
CA ASP A 36 -1.01 -20.26 -14.41
C ASP A 36 -1.90 -20.04 -15.64
N ALA A 37 -1.63 -20.78 -16.72
CA ALA A 37 -2.38 -20.70 -17.97
C ALA A 37 -3.79 -21.32 -17.89
N GLY A 38 -4.08 -22.09 -16.84
CA GLY A 38 -5.40 -22.69 -16.58
C GLY A 38 -6.24 -21.93 -15.54
N ALA A 39 -5.69 -20.90 -14.92
CA ALA A 39 -6.40 -20.10 -13.92
C ALA A 39 -7.04 -18.86 -14.55
N ASP A 40 -8.26 -18.53 -14.11
CA ASP A 40 -9.00 -17.32 -14.51
C ASP A 40 -8.87 -16.18 -13.47
N ASP A 41 -7.92 -16.32 -12.53
CA ASP A 41 -7.71 -15.38 -11.44
C ASP A 41 -7.00 -14.10 -11.92
N VAL A 42 -7.28 -12.99 -11.24
CA VAL A 42 -6.60 -11.70 -11.51
C VAL A 42 -5.21 -11.73 -10.89
N MET A 43 -4.20 -11.30 -11.65
CA MET A 43 -2.85 -11.13 -11.14
C MET A 43 -2.82 -10.04 -10.06
N ILE A 44 -2.29 -10.39 -8.89
CA ILE A 44 -2.16 -9.48 -7.75
C ILE A 44 -0.68 -9.27 -7.47
N GLU A 45 -0.28 -8.00 -7.38
CA GLU A 45 1.03 -7.59 -6.87
C GLU A 45 0.93 -7.22 -5.40
N GLU A 46 1.89 -7.69 -4.61
CA GLU A 46 2.05 -7.32 -3.21
C GLU A 46 3.39 -6.60 -3.03
N LEU A 47 3.33 -5.41 -2.42
CA LEU A 47 4.51 -4.61 -2.08
C LEU A 47 4.54 -4.37 -0.56
N THR A 48 5.57 -4.87 0.11
CA THR A 48 5.80 -4.56 1.53
C THR A 48 6.64 -3.29 1.64
N ILE A 49 6.14 -2.31 2.40
CA ILE A 49 6.85 -1.06 2.71
C ILE A 49 7.29 -1.10 4.18
N CYS A 50 8.59 -1.06 4.41
CA CYS A 50 9.14 -0.81 5.74
C CYS A 50 9.23 0.71 5.97
N HIS A 51 8.91 1.20 7.16
CA HIS A 51 8.88 2.62 7.50
C HIS A 51 9.47 2.88 8.89
N GLU A 52 9.86 4.13 9.16
CA GLU A 52 10.48 4.54 10.44
C GLU A 52 9.46 5.16 11.42
N GLY A 53 8.20 5.31 11.00
CA GLY A 53 7.10 5.73 11.87
C GLY A 53 5.77 5.72 11.14
N LEU A 54 4.66 5.48 11.86
CA LEU A 54 3.29 5.57 11.36
C LEU A 54 2.45 6.31 12.41
N PHE A 55 1.81 7.39 11.99
CA PHE A 55 1.09 8.30 12.86
C PHE A 55 -0.31 8.56 12.31
N LYS A 56 -1.31 8.63 13.20
CA LYS A 56 -2.63 9.13 12.83
C LYS A 56 -2.53 10.64 12.62
N ALA A 57 -3.05 11.13 11.50
CA ALA A 57 -3.10 12.56 11.17
C ALA A 57 -4.45 13.17 11.55
#